data_AF-A0A6N8UK27-F1
#
_entry.id   AF-A0A6N8UK27-F1
#
_cell.length_a   1.000
_cell.length_b   1.000
_cell.length_c   1.000
_cell.angle_alpha   90.00
_cell.angle_beta   90.00
_cell.angle_gamma   90.00
#
_symmetry.space_group_name_H-M   'P 1'
#
loop_
_entity.id
_entity.type
_entity.pdbx_description
1 polymer ?
#
loop_
_entity_poly.entity_id
_entity_poly.type
_entity_poly.pdbx_seq_one_letter_code
_entity_poly.pdbx_strand_id
1 'polypeptide(L)'
;MSKKYGFDDVHASLQRWKDDEFIAMGSCVIFDGQEIVDEYTCGFQDREEEIPLALNSIFRLFSNTKPITAIAAMTLWEEGKFQLDDEIAAYLPQFNELRVLKEGSTDVSDTEPLGQAPTVRQLMCHTAGFSYGLFLESPVDALYTERGVLHPASTLTSMVETLSEIPLAYQPGRRFQYSVSSDILGRLIEIWSGQTFGEYIAKNIFEPLDMGDTDFYVPESKHDRFCSLYAAADPEDPLKPGLSKTPDLFGDYTRPRPLESGGGGLVGTIID
;
A
#
# COMPACT_ATOMS: atom_id res chain seq x y z
N MET A 1 -30.47 19.58 -22.38
CA MET A 1 -30.52 18.82 -21.11
C MET A 1 -29.61 19.54 -20.15
N SER A 2 -30.05 19.83 -18.92
CA SER A 2 -29.18 20.43 -17.90
C SER A 2 -27.98 19.48 -17.70
N LYS A 3 -26.75 19.99 -17.92
CA LYS A 3 -25.51 19.30 -17.50
C LYS A 3 -25.62 19.18 -15.97
N LYS A 4 -26.11 18.05 -15.46
CA LYS A 4 -26.21 17.78 -14.01
C LYS A 4 -24.82 17.92 -13.36
N TYR A 5 -23.77 17.63 -14.16
CA TYR A 5 -22.37 17.74 -13.80
C TYR A 5 -21.57 18.40 -14.93
N GLY A 6 -20.47 19.06 -14.58
CA GLY A 6 -19.49 19.61 -15.53
C GLY A 6 -18.08 19.28 -15.05
N PHE A 7 -17.34 18.51 -15.85
CA PHE A 7 -15.99 18.02 -15.53
C PHE A 7 -14.91 18.60 -16.45
N ASP A 8 -15.29 19.47 -17.38
CA ASP A 8 -14.40 20.08 -18.39
C ASP A 8 -13.14 20.71 -17.75
N ASP A 9 -13.26 21.35 -16.59
CA ASP A 9 -12.12 21.96 -15.87
C ASP A 9 -11.17 20.90 -15.25
N VAL A 10 -11.70 19.76 -14.80
CA VAL A 10 -10.91 18.64 -14.28
C VAL A 10 -10.13 17.99 -15.42
N HIS A 11 -10.81 17.75 -16.55
CA HIS A 11 -10.19 17.22 -17.77
C HIS A 11 -9.09 18.14 -18.28
N ALA A 12 -9.38 19.44 -18.38
CA ALA A 12 -8.41 20.44 -18.82
C ALA A 12 -7.20 20.52 -17.87
N SER A 13 -7.41 20.32 -16.56
CA SER A 13 -6.32 20.30 -15.58
C SER A 13 -5.43 19.08 -15.76
N LEU A 14 -5.99 17.86 -15.87
CA LEU A 14 -5.20 16.65 -16.12
C LEU A 14 -4.44 16.73 -17.45
N GLN A 15 -5.12 17.18 -18.51
CA GLN A 15 -4.49 17.41 -19.82
C GLN A 15 -3.31 18.37 -19.72
N ARG A 16 -3.50 19.50 -19.02
CA ARG A 16 -2.44 20.48 -18.83
C ARG A 16 -1.25 19.91 -18.07
N TRP A 17 -1.46 19.14 -17.00
CA TRP A 17 -0.36 18.51 -16.27
C TRP A 17 0.42 17.52 -17.14
N LYS A 18 -0.27 16.84 -18.06
CA LYS A 18 0.37 15.97 -19.04
C LYS A 18 1.14 16.76 -20.10
N ASP A 19 0.60 17.88 -20.58
CA ASP A 19 1.25 18.73 -21.60
C ASP A 19 2.42 19.53 -21.04
N ASP A 20 2.34 19.95 -19.77
CA ASP A 20 3.41 20.62 -19.02
C ASP A 20 4.45 19.60 -18.47
N GLU A 21 4.38 18.33 -18.87
CA GLU A 21 5.32 17.25 -18.52
C GLU A 21 5.48 16.98 -17.00
N PHE A 22 4.40 17.17 -16.22
CA PHE A 22 4.36 16.82 -14.79
C PHE A 22 3.85 15.40 -14.54
N ILE A 23 3.02 14.88 -15.43
CA ILE A 23 2.56 13.48 -15.41
C ILE A 23 2.67 12.87 -16.80
N ALA A 24 2.99 11.58 -16.88
CA ALA A 24 2.99 10.88 -18.17
C ALA A 24 1.56 10.54 -18.61
N MET A 25 0.68 10.35 -17.63
CA MET A 25 -0.67 9.82 -17.80
C MET A 25 -1.60 10.26 -16.66
N GLY A 26 -2.90 10.32 -16.94
CA GLY A 26 -3.96 10.55 -15.96
C GLY A 26 -5.22 9.78 -16.35
N SER A 27 -5.86 9.14 -15.37
CA SER A 27 -7.13 8.41 -15.53
C SER A 27 -8.09 8.83 -14.42
N CYS A 28 -9.35 9.02 -14.74
CA CYS A 28 -10.40 9.45 -13.83
C CYS A 28 -11.72 8.76 -14.18
N VAL A 29 -12.39 8.23 -13.16
CA VAL A 29 -13.76 7.72 -13.24
C VAL A 29 -14.54 8.31 -12.07
N ILE A 30 -15.73 8.87 -12.33
CA ILE A 30 -16.57 9.48 -11.32
C ILE A 30 -17.92 8.77 -11.27
N PHE A 31 -18.33 8.38 -10.07
CA PHE A 31 -19.61 7.74 -9.81
C PHE A 31 -20.60 8.69 -9.11
N ASP A 32 -21.87 8.65 -9.51
CA ASP A 32 -23.02 9.15 -8.74
C ASP A 32 -23.88 7.95 -8.31
N GLY A 33 -23.75 7.53 -7.06
CA GLY A 33 -24.29 6.25 -6.61
C GLY A 33 -23.58 5.09 -7.30
N GLN A 34 -24.27 4.39 -8.20
CA GLN A 34 -23.73 3.28 -8.99
C GLN A 34 -23.54 3.65 -10.47
N GLU A 35 -23.92 4.85 -10.89
CA GLU A 35 -23.80 5.29 -12.27
C GLU A 35 -22.46 5.98 -12.48
N ILE A 36 -21.71 5.55 -13.49
CA ILE A 36 -20.55 6.31 -13.98
C ILE A 36 -21.08 7.57 -14.68
N VAL A 37 -20.70 8.73 -14.16
CA VAL A 37 -21.11 10.05 -14.68
C VAL A 37 -20.00 10.76 -15.45
N ASP A 38 -18.77 10.24 -15.37
CA ASP A 38 -17.60 10.73 -16.11
C ASP A 38 -16.52 9.66 -16.22
N GLU A 39 -15.88 9.60 -17.38
CA GLU A 39 -14.68 8.82 -17.63
C GLU A 39 -13.72 9.68 -18.45
N TYR A 40 -12.47 9.75 -18.02
CA TYR A 40 -11.47 10.55 -18.70
C TYR A 40 -10.09 9.94 -18.58
N THR A 41 -9.38 9.85 -19.70
CA THR A 41 -7.97 9.50 -19.75
C THR A 41 -7.18 10.51 -20.58
N CYS A 42 -5.93 10.74 -20.20
CA CYS A 42 -4.97 11.51 -20.99
C CYS A 42 -3.57 10.94 -20.85
N GLY A 43 -2.73 11.19 -21.85
CA GLY A 43 -1.33 10.75 -21.85
C GLY A 43 -1.14 9.29 -22.24
N PHE A 44 -0.03 8.71 -21.78
CA PHE A 44 0.50 7.45 -22.30
C PHE A 44 0.80 6.47 -21.17
N GLN A 45 0.28 5.25 -21.29
CA GLN A 45 0.69 4.10 -20.47
C GLN A 45 2.21 3.90 -20.54
N ASP A 46 2.78 4.10 -21.74
CA ASP A 46 4.21 4.19 -21.99
C ASP A 46 4.48 5.36 -22.92
N ARG A 47 5.13 6.40 -22.40
CA ARG A 47 5.44 7.64 -23.14
C ARG A 47 6.50 7.41 -24.21
N GLU A 48 7.51 6.57 -23.95
CA GLU A 48 8.61 6.35 -24.89
C GLU A 48 8.16 5.54 -26.11
N GLU A 49 7.23 4.60 -25.91
CA GLU A 49 6.62 3.80 -26.98
C GLU A 49 5.31 4.40 -27.52
N GLU A 50 4.92 5.58 -27.04
CA GLU A 50 3.67 6.29 -27.40
C GLU A 50 2.40 5.43 -27.26
N ILE A 51 2.35 4.53 -26.27
CA ILE A 51 1.20 3.68 -26.00
C ILE A 51 0.15 4.49 -25.24
N PRO A 52 -1.05 4.77 -25.80
CA PRO A 52 -2.07 5.58 -25.14
C PRO A 52 -2.58 4.92 -23.87
N LEU A 53 -2.95 5.73 -22.87
CA LEU A 53 -3.60 5.22 -21.67
C LEU A 53 -5.05 4.76 -21.96
N ALA A 54 -5.44 3.61 -21.40
CA ALA A 54 -6.80 3.10 -21.43
C ALA A 54 -7.35 2.89 -20.01
N LEU A 55 -8.68 2.80 -19.87
CA LEU A 55 -9.33 2.55 -18.57
C LEU A 55 -8.96 1.17 -17.99
N ASN A 56 -8.60 0.21 -18.84
CA ASN A 56 -8.15 -1.12 -18.43
C ASN A 56 -6.62 -1.24 -18.35
N SER A 57 -5.88 -0.12 -18.41
CA SER A 57 -4.45 -0.11 -18.11
C SER A 57 -4.23 -0.44 -16.63
N ILE A 58 -3.22 -1.25 -16.35
CA ILE A 58 -2.92 -1.78 -15.02
C ILE A 58 -1.86 -0.90 -14.35
N PHE A 59 -2.18 -0.43 -13.16
CA PHE A 59 -1.33 0.42 -12.34
C PHE A 59 -0.80 -0.33 -11.13
N ARG A 60 0.34 0.13 -10.60
CA ARG A 60 0.75 -0.19 -9.23
C ARG A 60 -0.16 0.60 -8.29
N LEU A 61 -0.93 -0.08 -7.44
CA LEU A 61 -1.84 0.57 -6.51
C LEU A 61 -1.10 1.18 -5.32
N PHE A 62 0.11 0.68 -5.02
CA PHE A 62 0.88 1.07 -3.84
C PHE A 62 -0.04 1.07 -2.61
N SER A 63 -0.01 2.12 -1.79
CA SER A 63 -0.80 2.28 -0.58
C SER A 63 -2.32 2.21 -0.74
N ASN A 64 -2.86 2.26 -1.96
CA ASN A 64 -4.27 1.93 -2.20
C ASN A 64 -4.59 0.43 -1.97
N THR A 65 -3.57 -0.39 -1.70
CA THR A 65 -3.74 -1.75 -1.16
C THR A 65 -4.35 -1.74 0.25
N LYS A 66 -4.03 -0.74 1.08
CA LYS A 66 -4.42 -0.72 2.51
C LYS A 66 -5.94 -0.74 2.74
N PRO A 67 -6.77 0.00 1.97
CA PRO A 67 -8.22 -0.15 2.03
C PRO A 67 -8.71 -1.58 1.79
N ILE A 68 -8.15 -2.31 0.82
CA ILE A 68 -8.50 -3.72 0.56
C ILE A 68 -8.13 -4.58 1.76
N THR A 69 -6.93 -4.40 2.34
CA THR A 69 -6.53 -5.09 3.57
C THR A 69 -7.46 -4.78 4.74
N ALA A 70 -7.87 -3.52 4.89
CA ALA A 70 -8.80 -3.11 5.95
C ALA A 70 -10.18 -3.74 5.76
N ILE A 71 -10.71 -3.79 4.53
CA ILE A 71 -11.96 -4.49 4.20
C ILE A 71 -11.84 -5.97 4.57
N ALA A 72 -10.77 -6.65 4.13
CA ALA A 72 -10.53 -8.05 4.42
C ALA A 72 -10.50 -8.36 5.93
N ALA A 73 -9.81 -7.52 6.71
CA ALA A 73 -9.78 -7.64 8.16
C ALA A 73 -11.15 -7.37 8.80
N MET A 74 -11.88 -6.35 8.34
CA MET A 74 -13.20 -6.03 8.87
C MET A 74 -14.24 -7.11 8.54
N THR A 75 -14.13 -7.79 7.39
CA THR A 75 -14.96 -8.97 7.07
C THR A 75 -14.71 -10.09 8.09
N LEU A 76 -13.44 -10.39 8.41
CA LEU A 76 -13.11 -11.39 9.45
C LEU A 76 -13.57 -10.95 10.85
N TRP A 77 -13.59 -9.65 11.13
CA TRP A 77 -14.17 -9.11 12.37
C TRP A 77 -15.68 -9.33 12.44
N GLU A 78 -16.42 -9.10 11.35
CA GLU A 78 -17.86 -9.38 11.27
C GLU A 78 -18.17 -10.87 11.45
N GLU A 79 -17.27 -11.75 11.00
CA GLU A 79 -17.33 -13.20 11.25
C GLU A 79 -16.95 -13.61 12.69
N GLY A 80 -16.55 -12.66 13.54
CA GLY A 80 -16.20 -12.90 14.94
C GLY A 80 -14.83 -13.56 15.14
N LYS A 81 -13.90 -13.44 14.18
CA LYS A 81 -12.57 -14.07 14.26
C LYS A 81 -11.63 -13.40 15.27
N PHE A 82 -11.84 -12.12 15.55
CA PHE A 82 -11.08 -11.32 16.51
C PHE A 82 -11.92 -10.12 17.00
N GLN A 83 -11.44 -9.38 17.99
CA GLN A 83 -11.98 -8.08 18.40
C GLN A 83 -10.95 -6.97 18.12
N LEU A 84 -11.44 -5.77 17.82
CA LEU A 84 -10.57 -4.63 17.47
C LEU A 84 -9.57 -4.27 18.59
N ASP A 85 -9.92 -4.50 19.84
CA ASP A 85 -9.06 -4.21 21.00
C ASP A 85 -8.24 -5.43 21.46
N ASP A 86 -8.24 -6.52 20.70
CA ASP A 86 -7.33 -7.64 20.95
C ASP A 86 -5.88 -7.16 20.79
N GLU A 87 -5.04 -7.60 21.74
CA GLU A 87 -3.60 -7.43 21.65
C GLU A 87 -3.06 -8.27 20.49
N ILE A 88 -2.24 -7.67 19.63
CA ILE A 88 -1.71 -8.37 18.44
C ILE A 88 -0.84 -9.57 18.83
N ALA A 89 -0.24 -9.54 20.02
CA ALA A 89 0.59 -10.61 20.55
C ALA A 89 -0.19 -11.89 20.91
N ALA A 90 -1.52 -11.82 21.02
CA ALA A 90 -2.37 -13.01 21.13
C ALA A 90 -2.31 -13.88 19.86
N TYR A 91 -2.02 -13.27 18.71
CA TYR A 91 -1.91 -13.93 17.41
C TYR A 91 -0.45 -14.03 16.91
N LEU A 92 0.40 -13.09 17.33
CA LEU A 92 1.81 -12.97 16.99
C LEU A 92 2.66 -13.00 18.27
N PRO A 93 2.83 -14.16 18.92
CA PRO A 93 3.44 -14.25 20.25
C PRO A 93 4.88 -13.74 20.33
N GLN A 94 5.60 -13.68 19.19
CA GLN A 94 6.92 -13.05 19.10
C GLN A 94 6.91 -11.56 19.44
N PHE A 95 5.75 -10.89 19.41
CA PHE A 95 5.61 -9.48 19.80
C PHE A 95 5.46 -9.25 21.30
N ASN A 96 5.39 -10.31 22.14
CA ASN A 96 5.33 -10.15 23.61
C ASN A 96 6.60 -9.51 24.19
N GLU A 97 7.75 -9.70 23.54
CA GLU A 97 9.05 -9.19 24.00
C GLU A 97 9.43 -7.85 23.34
N LEU A 98 8.50 -7.22 22.62
CA LEU A 98 8.74 -5.92 21.99
C LEU A 98 9.15 -4.90 23.05
N ARG A 99 10.14 -4.10 22.67
CA ARG A 99 10.55 -2.90 23.40
C ARG A 99 10.24 -1.67 22.57
N VAL A 100 10.34 -0.50 23.18
CA VAL A 100 10.10 0.77 22.51
C VAL A 100 11.26 1.72 22.76
N LEU A 101 11.64 2.47 21.74
CA LEU A 101 12.64 3.53 21.84
C LEU A 101 12.18 4.56 22.87
N LYS A 102 13.07 4.93 23.81
CA LYS A 102 12.75 6.01 24.75
C LYS A 102 12.58 7.33 24.00
N GLU A 103 11.62 8.13 24.44
CA GLU A 103 11.33 9.42 23.84
C GLU A 103 12.59 10.32 23.82
N GLY A 104 12.93 10.84 22.64
CA GLY A 104 14.11 11.69 22.43
C GLY A 104 15.44 10.95 22.32
N SER A 105 15.47 9.62 22.42
CA SER A 105 16.71 8.86 22.23
C SER A 105 17.16 8.87 20.77
N THR A 106 18.48 9.02 20.57
CA THR A 106 19.15 8.82 19.27
C THR A 106 19.84 7.46 19.17
N ASP A 107 19.88 6.70 20.26
CA ASP A 107 20.45 5.35 20.32
C ASP A 107 19.31 4.32 20.29
N VAL A 108 19.26 3.51 19.23
CA VAL A 108 18.23 2.47 19.04
C VAL A 108 18.22 1.41 20.14
N SER A 109 19.32 1.27 20.89
CA SER A 109 19.41 0.34 22.02
C SER A 109 18.81 0.91 23.32
N ASP A 110 18.70 2.23 23.45
CA ASP A 110 18.11 2.88 24.62
C ASP A 110 16.58 2.80 24.58
N THR A 111 16.09 1.67 25.09
CA THR A 111 14.70 1.25 25.01
C THR A 111 14.09 1.02 26.39
N GLU A 112 12.77 1.17 26.48
CA GLU A 112 11.98 0.85 27.66
C GLU A 112 10.92 -0.24 27.34
N PRO A 113 10.33 -0.87 28.37
CA PRO A 113 9.19 -1.78 28.17
C PRO A 113 7.98 -1.04 27.58
N LEU A 114 7.11 -1.79 26.90
CA LEU A 114 5.83 -1.24 26.48
C LEU A 114 4.95 -0.91 27.70
N GLY A 115 4.30 0.26 27.69
CA GLY A 115 3.29 0.61 28.68
C GLY A 115 1.97 -0.15 28.48
N GLN A 116 1.71 -0.59 27.25
CA GLN A 116 0.59 -1.44 26.86
C GLN A 116 0.95 -2.17 25.56
N ALA A 117 0.39 -3.36 25.33
CA ALA A 117 0.58 -4.07 24.07
C ALA A 117 -0.15 -3.35 22.92
N PRO A 118 0.38 -3.40 21.67
CA PRO A 118 -0.33 -2.87 20.52
C PRO A 118 -1.61 -3.67 20.24
N THR A 119 -2.68 -3.01 19.80
CA THR A 119 -3.95 -3.66 19.44
C THR A 119 -4.20 -3.70 17.93
N VAL A 120 -5.14 -4.55 17.48
CA VAL A 120 -5.54 -4.60 16.07
C VAL A 120 -6.08 -3.24 15.60
N ARG A 121 -6.87 -2.53 16.43
CA ARG A 121 -7.35 -1.17 16.16
C ARG A 121 -6.20 -0.21 15.92
N GLN A 122 -5.13 -0.31 16.71
CA GLN A 122 -3.96 0.55 16.56
C GLN A 122 -3.15 0.22 15.30
N LEU A 123 -3.15 -1.03 14.82
CA LEU A 123 -2.61 -1.35 13.50
C LEU A 123 -3.42 -0.64 12.40
N MET A 124 -4.75 -0.79 12.42
CA MET A 124 -5.65 -0.17 11.43
C MET A 124 -5.54 1.37 11.42
N CYS A 125 -5.22 1.98 12.55
CA CYS A 125 -5.11 3.43 12.69
C CYS A 125 -3.68 3.99 12.62
N HIS A 126 -2.66 3.16 12.33
CA HIS A 126 -1.25 3.59 12.34
C HIS A 126 -0.82 4.26 13.66
N THR A 127 -1.27 3.72 14.79
CA THR A 127 -0.93 4.19 16.15
C THR A 127 -0.28 3.11 17.00
N ALA A 128 0.09 1.97 16.42
CA ALA A 128 0.64 0.81 17.12
C ALA A 128 2.14 0.93 17.50
N GLY A 129 2.81 2.03 17.16
CA GLY A 129 4.24 2.22 17.45
C GLY A 129 5.21 1.76 16.36
N PHE A 130 4.73 1.06 15.33
CA PHE A 130 5.55 0.63 14.19
C PHE A 130 5.95 1.80 13.28
N SER A 131 7.05 1.63 12.56
CA SER A 131 7.56 2.58 11.57
C SER A 131 7.37 2.03 10.14
N TYR A 132 7.88 2.76 9.14
CA TYR A 132 7.94 2.33 7.74
C TYR A 132 9.39 2.14 7.27
N GLY A 133 10.32 2.97 7.75
CA GLY A 133 11.69 3.05 7.23
C GLY A 133 11.87 4.02 6.05
N LEU A 134 10.81 4.70 5.61
CA LEU A 134 10.84 5.66 4.50
C LEU A 134 10.97 7.12 4.94
N PHE A 135 10.46 7.49 6.12
CA PHE A 135 10.28 8.89 6.50
C PHE A 135 11.37 9.42 7.44
N LEU A 136 12.28 8.55 7.89
CA LEU A 136 13.41 8.90 8.76
C LEU A 136 12.99 9.71 10.01
N GLU A 137 11.81 9.42 10.55
CA GLU A 137 11.25 10.13 11.71
C GLU A 137 12.01 9.80 13.01
N SER A 138 12.65 8.63 13.07
CA SER A 138 13.38 8.16 14.23
C SER A 138 14.58 7.30 13.84
N PRO A 139 15.53 7.04 14.76
CA PRO A 139 16.62 6.07 14.53
C PRO A 139 16.13 4.66 14.18
N VAL A 140 14.90 4.29 14.59
CA VAL A 140 14.29 2.98 14.28
C VAL A 140 14.03 2.82 12.78
N ASP A 141 13.73 3.90 12.06
CA ASP A 141 13.46 3.85 10.62
C ASP A 141 14.62 3.23 9.82
N ALA A 142 15.87 3.52 10.20
CA ALA A 142 17.04 2.97 9.52
C ALA A 142 17.11 1.43 9.61
N LEU A 143 16.68 0.86 10.74
CA LEU A 143 16.67 -0.58 10.97
C LEU A 143 15.70 -1.33 10.04
N TYR A 144 14.59 -0.68 9.64
CA TYR A 144 13.61 -1.29 8.74
C TYR A 144 14.22 -1.56 7.36
N THR A 145 15.00 -0.60 6.85
CA THR A 145 15.72 -0.72 5.58
C THR A 145 16.91 -1.66 5.71
N GLU A 146 17.71 -1.52 6.78
CA GLU A 146 18.89 -2.36 7.03
C GLU A 146 18.54 -3.85 7.12
N ARG A 147 17.44 -4.18 7.81
CA ARG A 147 16.99 -5.57 7.99
C ARG A 147 16.08 -6.06 6.87
N GLY A 148 15.79 -5.22 5.87
CA GLY A 148 14.96 -5.62 4.74
C GLY A 148 13.53 -6.02 5.12
N VAL A 149 12.88 -5.26 6.02
CA VAL A 149 11.51 -5.56 6.50
C VAL A 149 10.56 -5.77 5.31
N LEU A 150 10.59 -4.89 4.31
CA LEU A 150 9.77 -4.99 3.09
C LEU A 150 10.53 -5.60 1.91
N HIS A 151 11.51 -6.48 2.15
CA HIS A 151 12.27 -7.10 1.07
C HIS A 151 11.33 -7.97 0.20
N PRO A 152 11.32 -7.83 -1.15
CA PRO A 152 10.35 -8.51 -2.02
C PRO A 152 10.38 -10.04 -1.98
N ALA A 153 11.49 -10.64 -1.53
CA ALA A 153 11.64 -12.08 -1.38
C ALA A 153 11.18 -12.61 0.00
N SER A 154 10.81 -11.73 0.94
CA SER A 154 10.26 -12.11 2.24
C SER A 154 8.82 -12.57 2.11
N THR A 155 8.34 -13.36 3.05
CA THR A 155 6.89 -13.58 3.25
C THR A 155 6.38 -12.61 4.31
N LEU A 156 5.06 -12.47 4.47
CA LEU A 156 4.49 -11.76 5.62
C LEU A 156 4.92 -12.40 6.96
N THR A 157 5.12 -13.72 7.00
CA THR A 157 5.63 -14.44 8.17
C THR A 157 7.06 -14.01 8.51
N SER A 158 8.00 -14.09 7.56
CA SER A 158 9.40 -13.70 7.81
C SER A 158 9.54 -12.20 8.05
N MET A 159 8.65 -11.38 7.49
CA MET A 159 8.60 -9.95 7.76
C MET A 159 8.24 -9.67 9.23
N VAL A 160 7.18 -10.29 9.78
CA VAL A 160 6.83 -10.09 11.20
C VAL A 160 7.87 -10.67 12.16
N GLU A 161 8.57 -11.74 11.78
CA GLU A 161 9.73 -12.25 12.52
C GLU A 161 10.83 -11.19 12.59
N THR A 162 11.18 -10.59 11.46
CA THR A 162 12.18 -9.50 11.40
C THR A 162 11.76 -8.29 12.25
N LEU A 163 10.48 -7.91 12.18
CA LEU A 163 9.94 -6.81 12.99
C LEU A 163 10.01 -7.07 14.50
N SER A 164 9.89 -8.33 14.93
CA SER A 164 9.91 -8.67 16.36
C SER A 164 11.25 -8.36 17.03
N GLU A 165 12.31 -8.20 16.23
CA GLU A 165 13.65 -7.88 16.69
C GLU A 165 13.99 -6.37 16.62
N ILE A 166 13.05 -5.54 16.19
CA ILE A 166 13.20 -4.09 16.05
C ILE A 166 12.29 -3.40 17.10
N PRO A 167 12.81 -2.47 17.93
CA PRO A 167 11.97 -1.77 18.89
C PRO A 167 10.95 -0.88 18.17
N LEU A 168 9.79 -0.67 18.81
CA LEU A 168 8.80 0.32 18.37
C LEU A 168 9.39 1.73 18.43
N ALA A 169 8.95 2.61 17.53
CA ALA A 169 9.41 3.99 17.46
C ALA A 169 8.79 4.88 18.57
N TYR A 170 7.65 4.47 19.12
CA TYR A 170 6.94 5.16 20.20
C TYR A 170 5.95 4.21 20.89
N GLN A 171 5.51 4.57 22.10
CA GLN A 171 4.59 3.78 22.89
C GLN A 171 3.23 3.62 22.16
N PRO A 172 2.66 2.41 22.06
CA PRO A 172 1.39 2.20 21.35
C PRO A 172 0.28 3.13 21.85
N GLY A 173 -0.47 3.70 20.91
CA GLY A 173 -1.58 4.63 21.16
C GLY A 173 -1.17 6.08 21.46
N ARG A 174 0.12 6.42 21.48
CA ARG A 174 0.56 7.79 21.84
C ARG A 174 0.56 8.79 20.69
N ARG A 175 0.82 8.36 19.46
CA ARG A 175 0.78 9.22 18.27
C ARG A 175 0.45 8.41 17.02
N PHE A 176 0.17 9.13 15.94
CA PHE A 176 0.10 8.57 14.60
C PHE A 176 1.50 8.57 13.97
N GLN A 177 1.84 7.49 13.27
CA GLN A 177 2.96 7.42 12.35
C GLN A 177 2.62 6.42 11.24
N TYR A 178 2.67 6.87 9.99
CA TYR A 178 2.43 5.97 8.85
C TYR A 178 3.47 4.86 8.81
N SER A 179 3.03 3.61 8.66
CA SER A 179 3.84 2.44 9.02
C SER A 179 3.50 1.20 8.19
N VAL A 180 4.27 0.14 8.39
CA VAL A 180 3.98 -1.22 7.88
C VAL A 180 2.82 -1.94 8.60
N SER A 181 2.02 -1.22 9.41
CA SER A 181 0.93 -1.83 10.18
C SER A 181 -0.07 -2.61 9.32
N SER A 182 -0.31 -2.17 8.08
CA SER A 182 -1.19 -2.88 7.14
C SER A 182 -0.60 -4.21 6.68
N ASP A 183 0.71 -4.33 6.58
CA ASP A 183 1.37 -5.60 6.26
C ASP A 183 1.27 -6.58 7.45
N ILE A 184 1.41 -6.08 8.68
CA ILE A 184 1.14 -6.88 9.89
C ILE A 184 -0.33 -7.33 9.91
N LEU A 185 -1.26 -6.46 9.51
CA LEU A 185 -2.67 -6.81 9.37
C LEU A 185 -2.89 -7.90 8.29
N GLY A 186 -2.16 -7.83 7.19
CA GLY A 186 -2.09 -8.92 6.19
C GLY A 186 -1.69 -10.25 6.83
N ARG A 187 -0.65 -10.25 7.68
CA ARG A 187 -0.23 -11.46 8.41
C ARG A 187 -1.31 -11.98 9.35
N LEU A 188 -2.04 -11.10 10.03
CA LEU A 188 -3.14 -11.49 10.90
C LEU A 188 -4.31 -12.10 10.10
N ILE A 189 -4.60 -11.57 8.91
CA ILE A 189 -5.60 -12.15 7.99
C ILE A 189 -5.21 -13.59 7.61
N GLU A 190 -3.94 -13.87 7.35
CA GLU A 190 -3.47 -15.25 7.10
C GLU A 190 -3.78 -16.19 8.28
N ILE A 191 -3.53 -15.71 9.51
CA ILE A 191 -3.75 -16.48 10.74
C ILE A 191 -5.25 -16.74 10.96
N TRP A 192 -6.09 -15.71 10.82
CA TRP A 192 -7.53 -15.82 11.08
C TRP A 192 -8.30 -16.60 10.01
N SER A 193 -7.85 -16.52 8.76
CA SER A 193 -8.50 -17.16 7.62
C SER A 193 -7.95 -18.55 7.28
N GLY A 194 -6.68 -18.82 7.64
CA GLY A 194 -5.97 -20.05 7.26
C GLY A 194 -5.56 -20.11 5.78
N GLN A 195 -5.61 -18.99 5.04
CA GLN A 195 -5.20 -18.84 3.64
C GLN A 195 -4.02 -17.88 3.55
N THR A 196 -3.30 -17.83 2.42
CA THR A 196 -2.40 -16.69 2.19
C THR A 196 -3.20 -15.40 2.07
N PHE A 197 -2.55 -14.24 2.26
CA PHE A 197 -3.26 -12.96 2.19
C PHE A 197 -3.87 -12.74 0.79
N GLY A 198 -3.12 -13.06 -0.26
CA GLY A 198 -3.56 -13.01 -1.65
C GLY A 198 -4.71 -13.95 -1.97
N GLU A 199 -4.63 -15.21 -1.55
CA GLU A 199 -5.73 -16.17 -1.70
C GLU A 199 -7.02 -15.67 -1.03
N TYR A 200 -6.90 -15.10 0.19
CA TYR A 200 -8.05 -14.61 0.92
C TYR A 200 -8.72 -13.43 0.20
N ILE A 201 -7.97 -12.40 -0.20
CA ILE A 201 -8.57 -11.21 -0.84
C ILE A 201 -9.06 -11.50 -2.26
N ALA A 202 -8.39 -12.39 -3.00
CA ALA A 202 -8.86 -12.83 -4.31
C ALA A 202 -10.25 -13.45 -4.21
N LYS A 203 -10.41 -14.43 -3.31
CA LYS A 203 -11.67 -15.16 -3.14
C LYS A 203 -12.80 -14.34 -2.54
N ASN A 204 -12.50 -13.49 -1.55
CA ASN A 204 -13.54 -12.84 -0.74
C ASN A 204 -13.83 -11.39 -1.14
N ILE A 205 -12.98 -10.78 -1.98
CA ILE A 205 -13.15 -9.39 -2.44
C ILE A 205 -13.14 -9.32 -3.96
N PHE A 206 -12.08 -9.82 -4.62
CA PHE A 206 -11.92 -9.61 -6.06
C PHE A 206 -12.91 -10.42 -6.88
N GLU A 207 -13.06 -11.71 -6.61
CA GLU A 207 -14.01 -12.59 -7.33
C GLU A 207 -15.48 -12.11 -7.18
N PRO A 208 -15.99 -11.75 -5.99
CA PRO A 208 -17.37 -11.26 -5.85
C PRO A 208 -17.63 -9.89 -6.50
N LEU A 209 -16.59 -9.07 -6.69
CA LEU A 209 -16.68 -7.73 -7.28
C LEU A 209 -16.26 -7.70 -8.76
N ASP A 210 -15.92 -8.84 -9.35
CA ASP A 210 -15.44 -8.96 -10.74
C ASP A 210 -14.15 -8.15 -11.02
N MET A 211 -13.28 -8.02 -10.01
CA MET A 211 -11.99 -7.31 -10.10
C MET A 211 -10.91 -8.23 -10.73
N GLY A 212 -11.13 -8.62 -11.99
CA GLY A 212 -10.33 -9.63 -12.69
C GLY A 212 -8.91 -9.19 -13.05
N ASP A 213 -8.55 -7.92 -12.84
CA ASP A 213 -7.23 -7.35 -13.13
C ASP A 213 -6.46 -6.90 -11.89
N THR A 214 -7.00 -7.14 -10.70
CA THR A 214 -6.37 -6.82 -9.42
C THR A 214 -5.66 -8.03 -8.80
N ASP A 215 -4.35 -7.91 -8.57
CA ASP A 215 -3.49 -9.00 -8.03
C ASP A 215 -2.17 -8.41 -7.47
N PHE A 216 -1.28 -9.23 -6.91
CA PHE A 216 0.07 -8.83 -6.46
C PHE A 216 1.12 -8.79 -7.57
N TYR A 217 0.76 -9.26 -8.78
CA TYR A 217 1.60 -9.25 -9.97
C TYR A 217 0.75 -9.18 -11.25
N VAL A 218 1.37 -8.76 -12.35
CA VAL A 218 0.76 -8.77 -13.67
C VAL A 218 1.16 -10.05 -14.40
N PRO A 219 0.22 -10.93 -14.78
CA PRO A 219 0.54 -12.13 -15.56
C PRO A 219 1.02 -11.75 -16.96
N GLU A 220 1.85 -12.60 -17.57
CA GLU A 220 2.49 -12.37 -18.89
C GLU A 220 1.50 -11.94 -19.98
N SER A 221 0.30 -12.54 -19.98
CA SER A 221 -0.75 -12.21 -20.94
C SER A 221 -1.37 -10.81 -20.80
N LYS A 222 -0.97 -10.04 -19.77
CA LYS A 222 -1.46 -8.67 -19.49
C LYS A 222 -0.31 -7.65 -19.41
N HIS A 223 0.93 -8.03 -19.70
CA HIS A 223 2.09 -7.13 -19.61
C HIS A 223 1.97 -5.94 -20.56
N ASP A 224 1.30 -6.11 -21.70
CA ASP A 224 0.99 -5.06 -22.67
C ASP A 224 0.06 -3.96 -22.11
N ARG A 225 -0.63 -4.22 -20.99
CA ARG A 225 -1.48 -3.25 -20.29
C ARG A 225 -0.81 -2.64 -19.06
N PHE A 226 0.39 -3.07 -18.69
CA PHE A 226 1.04 -2.59 -17.48
C PHE A 226 1.68 -1.22 -17.70
N CYS A 227 1.29 -0.23 -16.89
CA CYS A 227 1.80 1.13 -16.98
C CYS A 227 3.29 1.20 -16.64
N SER A 228 4.03 1.98 -17.42
CA SER A 228 5.39 2.40 -17.08
C SER A 228 5.36 3.36 -15.88
N LEU A 229 6.35 3.24 -14.99
CA LEU A 229 6.50 4.14 -13.85
C LEU A 229 7.39 5.31 -14.24
N TYR A 230 6.98 6.52 -13.87
CA TYR A 230 7.72 7.75 -14.13
C TYR A 230 8.00 8.48 -12.82
N ALA A 231 9.16 9.13 -12.76
CA ALA A 231 9.54 10.07 -11.72
C ALA A 231 9.89 11.42 -12.35
N ALA A 232 9.91 12.48 -11.53
CA ALA A 232 10.43 13.78 -11.95
C ALA A 232 11.86 13.61 -12.51
N ALA A 233 12.14 14.27 -13.63
CA ALA A 233 13.47 14.24 -14.24
C ALA A 233 14.55 14.86 -13.32
N ASP A 234 14.14 15.79 -12.45
CA ASP A 234 14.97 16.45 -11.46
C ASP A 234 14.45 16.12 -10.05
N PRO A 235 15.07 15.17 -9.32
CA PRO A 235 14.61 14.79 -7.99
C PRO A 235 14.75 15.89 -6.93
N GLU A 236 15.65 16.85 -7.15
CA GLU A 236 15.86 17.98 -6.24
C GLU A 236 14.85 19.12 -6.46
N ASP A 237 14.26 19.18 -7.67
CA ASP A 237 13.19 20.10 -8.04
C ASP A 237 12.04 19.36 -8.75
N PRO A 238 11.19 18.62 -8.01
CA PRO A 238 10.12 17.82 -8.58
C PRO A 238 9.00 18.66 -9.25
N LEU A 239 9.04 19.99 -9.10
CA LEU A 239 8.14 20.93 -9.77
C LEU A 239 8.74 21.52 -11.05
N LYS A 240 9.94 21.06 -11.44
CA LYS A 240 10.49 21.32 -12.75
C LYS A 240 9.88 20.33 -13.76
N PRO A 241 9.34 20.84 -14.89
CA PRO A 241 8.83 19.98 -15.96
C PRO A 241 9.85 18.93 -16.41
N GLY A 242 9.34 17.74 -16.73
CA GLY A 242 10.12 16.64 -17.27
C GLY A 242 10.01 15.39 -16.43
N LEU A 243 9.92 14.25 -17.12
CA LEU A 243 9.81 12.94 -16.50
C LEU A 243 10.86 11.98 -17.04
N SER A 244 11.29 11.08 -16.17
CA SER A 244 12.16 9.95 -16.50
C SER A 244 11.44 8.65 -16.16
N LYS A 245 11.41 7.72 -17.12
CA LYS A 245 10.96 6.35 -16.86
C LYS A 245 11.89 5.71 -15.82
N THR A 246 11.31 5.14 -14.78
CA THR A 246 12.04 4.55 -13.64
C THR A 246 11.69 3.08 -13.49
N PRO A 247 12.62 2.24 -12.99
CA PRO A 247 12.28 0.90 -12.56
C PRO A 247 11.29 0.90 -11.39
N ASP A 248 10.72 -0.28 -11.11
CA ASP A 248 9.86 -0.51 -9.96
C ASP A 248 10.57 -0.27 -8.64
N LEU A 249 9.93 0.51 -7.76
CA LEU A 249 10.47 0.87 -6.45
C LEU A 249 10.43 -0.27 -5.44
N PHE A 250 9.46 -1.19 -5.57
CA PHE A 250 9.19 -2.26 -4.59
C PHE A 250 9.42 -3.66 -5.19
N GLY A 251 10.33 -3.75 -6.16
CA GLY A 251 10.62 -4.99 -6.88
C GLY A 251 9.66 -5.25 -8.03
N ASP A 252 9.96 -6.32 -8.76
CA ASP A 252 9.34 -6.67 -10.03
C ASP A 252 7.88 -7.15 -9.89
N TYR A 253 6.94 -6.40 -10.47
CA TYR A 253 5.52 -6.72 -10.47
C TYR A 253 5.11 -7.65 -11.62
N THR A 254 6.01 -8.07 -12.51
CA THR A 254 5.66 -8.90 -13.69
C THR A 254 5.66 -10.40 -13.40
N ARG A 255 5.94 -10.78 -12.15
CA ARG A 255 5.98 -12.17 -11.68
C ARG A 255 5.50 -12.27 -10.23
N PRO A 256 5.01 -13.45 -9.80
CA PRO A 256 4.64 -13.67 -8.40
C PRO A 256 5.81 -13.39 -7.45
N ARG A 257 5.50 -12.84 -6.27
CA ARG A 257 6.46 -12.57 -5.20
C ARG A 257 5.97 -13.19 -3.89
N PRO A 258 6.87 -13.67 -3.02
CA PRO A 258 6.48 -14.18 -1.71
C PRO A 258 5.84 -13.13 -0.80
N LEU A 259 6.18 -11.84 -0.97
CA LEU A 259 5.63 -10.76 -0.14
C LEU A 259 4.32 -10.25 -0.72
N GLU A 260 3.20 -10.80 -0.25
CA GLU A 260 1.86 -10.26 -0.48
C GLU A 260 1.64 -9.06 0.46
N SER A 261 2.25 -7.91 0.14
CA SER A 261 2.25 -6.73 1.02
C SER A 261 0.85 -6.11 1.17
N GLY A 262 0.26 -6.18 2.37
CA GLY A 262 -0.97 -5.45 2.73
C GLY A 262 -0.79 -3.94 2.77
N GLY A 263 0.45 -3.46 2.78
CA GLY A 263 0.80 -2.05 2.71
C GLY A 263 0.84 -1.49 1.29
N GLY A 264 1.24 -2.28 0.28
CA GLY A 264 1.56 -1.69 -1.02
C GLY A 264 1.76 -2.63 -2.21
N GLY A 265 1.34 -3.90 -2.11
CA GLY A 265 1.71 -4.93 -3.08
C GLY A 265 0.82 -5.06 -4.32
N LEU A 266 -0.39 -4.49 -4.32
CA LEU A 266 -1.34 -4.73 -5.40
C LEU A 266 -1.06 -3.91 -6.67
N VAL A 267 -1.44 -4.51 -7.80
CA VAL A 267 -1.73 -3.87 -9.07
C VAL A 267 -3.23 -3.96 -9.35
N GLY A 268 -3.76 -3.08 -10.19
CA GLY A 268 -5.18 -3.06 -10.57
C GLY A 268 -5.49 -2.02 -11.63
N THR A 269 -6.74 -1.97 -12.10
CA THR A 269 -7.21 -0.95 -13.04
C THR A 269 -7.98 0.15 -12.30
N ILE A 270 -8.47 1.17 -13.00
CA ILE A 270 -9.35 2.18 -12.39
C ILE A 270 -10.81 1.71 -12.29
N ILE A 271 -11.16 0.64 -13.01
CA ILE A 271 -12.52 0.09 -13.07
C ILE A 271 -12.71 -1.01 -12.02
N ASP A 272 -11.62 -1.68 -11.63
CA ASP A 272 -11.54 -2.55 -10.45
C ASP A 272 -11.53 -1.72 -9.15
#